data_AF-A0A5D4GY93-F1
#
_entry.id   AF-A0A5D4GY93-F1
#
_cell.length_a   1.000
_cell.length_b   1.000
_cell.length_c   1.000
_cell.angle_alpha   90.00
_cell.angle_beta   90.00
_cell.angle_gamma   90.00
#
_symmetry.space_group_name_H-M   'P 1'
#
loop_
_entity.id
_entity.type
_entity.pdbx_description
1 polymer ?
#
loop_
_entity_poly.entity_id
_entity_poly.type
_entity_poly.pdbx_seq_one_letter_code
_entity_poly.pdbx_strand_id
1 'polypeptide(L)' 'MARRYDPERRTRIIDAALTVIAADGIAGLSHRTVAAEADVPLGSTTYHFASLDELLVAALRRCNENFVQALRSSG' A
#
# COMPACT_ATOMS: atom_id res chain seq x y z
N MET A 1 -18.00 -2.53 19.00
CA MET A 1 -17.61 -1.51 18.00
C MET A 1 -17.76 -2.13 16.62
N ALA A 2 -18.68 -1.63 15.80
CA ALA A 2 -18.90 -2.15 14.45
C ALA A 2 -17.62 -1.99 13.63
N ARG A 3 -17.08 -3.10 13.11
CA ARG A 3 -15.96 -3.11 12.16
C ARG A 3 -16.50 -2.46 10.88
N ARG A 4 -16.40 -1.13 10.80
CA ARG A 4 -16.90 -0.37 9.64
C ARG A 4 -16.07 -0.83 8.45
N TYR A 5 -16.70 -1.55 7.53
CA TYR A 5 -16.09 -1.92 6.27
C TYR A 5 -15.67 -0.62 5.57
N ASP A 6 -14.36 -0.48 5.42
CA ASP A 6 -13.74 0.66 4.77
C ASP A 6 -13.24 0.15 3.43
N PRO A 7 -14.01 0.35 2.34
CA PRO A 7 -13.68 -0.21 1.03
C PRO A 7 -12.34 0.30 0.50
N GLU A 8 -11.87 1.45 0.98
CA GLU A 8 -10.63 2.09 0.54
C GLU A 8 -9.42 1.64 1.38
N ARG A 9 -9.62 0.89 2.46
CA ARG A 9 -8.55 0.45 3.36
C ARG A 9 -7.43 -0.27 2.64
N ARG A 10 -7.78 -1.17 1.72
CA ARG A 10 -6.80 -1.90 0.91
C ARG A 10 -5.96 -0.94 0.07
N THR A 11 -6.59 0.04 -0.55
CA THR A 11 -5.91 1.06 -1.37
C THR A 11 -5.00 1.93 -0.51
N ARG A 12 -5.45 2.39 0.67
CA ARG A 12 -4.62 3.16 1.61
C ARG A 12 -3.37 2.41 2.06
N ILE A 13 -3.48 1.11 2.31
CA ILE A 13 -2.33 0.25 2.64
C ILE A 13 -1.35 0.17 1.47
N ILE A 14 -1.84 0.08 0.22
CA ILE A 14 -0.98 0.05 -0.98
C ILE A 14 -0.28 1.40 -1.18
N ASP A 15 -1.01 2.50 -1.06
CA ASP A 15 -0.46 3.85 -1.23
C ASP A 15 0.59 4.15 -0.14
N ALA A 16 0.33 3.74 1.11
CA ALA A 16 1.31 3.80 2.20
C ALA A 16 2.56 2.95 1.93
N ALA A 17 2.42 1.76 1.33
CA ALA A 17 3.56 0.95 0.93
C ALA A 17 4.42 1.68 -0.11
N LEU A 18 3.82 2.40 -1.06
CA LEU A 18 4.56 3.23 -2.01
C LEU A 18 5.31 4.38 -1.30
N THR A 19 4.71 5.03 -0.31
CA THR A 19 5.38 6.06 0.49
C THR A 19 6.60 5.50 1.23
N VAL A 20 6.45 4.36 1.91
CA VAL A 20 7.56 3.68 2.61
C VAL A 20 8.68 3.31 1.64
N ILE A 21 8.36 2.71 0.49
CA ILE A 21 9.36 2.33 -0.51
C ILE A 21 10.08 3.56 -1.08
N ALA A 22 9.37 4.67 -1.29
CA ALA A 22 9.98 5.90 -1.79
C ALA A 22 10.94 6.54 -0.78
N ALA A 23 10.65 6.42 0.52
CA ALA A 23 11.47 6.98 1.59
C ALA A 23 12.67 6.07 1.96
N ASP A 24 12.41 4.78 2.19
CA ASP A 24 13.34 3.84 2.83
C ASP A 24 13.80 2.70 1.89
N GLY A 25 13.33 2.71 0.64
CA GLY A 25 13.54 1.60 -0.30
C GLY A 25 12.75 0.33 0.09
N ILE A 26 12.92 -0.72 -0.71
CA ILE A 26 12.22 -2.01 -0.48
C ILE A 26 12.64 -2.64 0.85
N ALA A 27 13.87 -2.40 1.32
CA ALA A 27 14.36 -2.92 2.60
C ALA A 27 13.60 -2.35 3.81
N GLY A 28 13.01 -1.15 3.70
CA GLY A 28 12.17 -0.56 4.74
C GLY A 28 10.72 -1.07 4.73
N LEU A 29 10.32 -1.84 3.72
CA LEU A 29 8.96 -2.34 3.60
C LEU A 29 8.70 -3.47 4.60
N SER A 30 7.70 -3.30 5.45
CA SER A 30 7.18 -4.32 6.35
C SER A 30 5.71 -4.06 6.63
N HIS A 31 4.96 -5.06 7.08
CA HIS A 31 3.58 -4.82 7.53
C HIS A 31 3.49 -3.77 8.63
N ARG A 32 4.52 -3.66 9.49
CA ARG A 32 4.55 -2.67 10.58
C ARG A 32 4.77 -1.26 10.08
N THR A 33 5.77 -1.05 9.22
CA THR A 33 6.07 0.28 8.66
C THR A 33 4.90 0.78 7.82
N VAL A 34 4.28 -0.10 7.03
CA VAL A 34 3.09 0.25 6.24
C VAL A 34 1.86 0.48 7.10
N ALA A 35 1.63 -0.30 8.16
CA ALA A 35 0.50 -0.06 9.06
C ALA A 35 0.61 1.30 9.77
N ALA A 36 1.82 1.68 10.18
CA ALA A 36 2.09 2.98 10.78
C ALA A 36 1.85 4.11 9.77
N GLU A 37 2.38 3.98 8.56
CA GLU A 37 2.21 4.98 7.49
C GLU A 37 0.74 5.13 7.06
N ALA A 38 0.00 4.03 6.95
CA ALA A 38 -1.41 4.05 6.54
C ALA A 38 -2.38 4.50 7.65
N ASP A 39 -1.88 4.72 8.87
CA ASP A 39 -2.67 4.92 10.10
C ASP A 39 -3.74 3.83 10.27
N VAL A 40 -3.31 2.57 10.27
CA VAL A 40 -4.19 1.41 10.47
C VAL A 40 -3.60 0.43 11.50
N PRO A 41 -4.44 -0.36 12.18
CA PRO A 41 -3.94 -1.44 13.01
C PRO A 41 -3.14 -2.44 12.18
N LEU A 42 -2.04 -2.98 12.74
CA LEU A 42 -1.22 -4.03 12.09
C LEU A 42 -2.05 -5.22 11.58
N GLY A 43 -3.08 -5.64 12.33
CA GLY A 43 -3.99 -6.70 11.89
C GLY A 43 -4.80 -6.38 10.63
N SER A 44 -4.87 -5.10 10.22
CA SER A 44 -5.52 -4.70 8.96
C SER A 44 -4.62 -5.01 7.76
N THR A 45 -3.31 -4.78 7.87
CA THR A 45 -2.38 -5.10 6.77
C THR A 45 -2.31 -6.60 6.51
N THR A 46 -2.24 -7.40 7.57
CA THR A 46 -2.20 -8.87 7.44
C THR A 46 -3.54 -9.51 7.07
N TYR A 47 -4.66 -8.80 7.29
CA TYR A 47 -5.97 -9.21 6.78
C TYR A 47 -6.09 -9.00 5.26
N HIS A 48 -5.50 -7.93 4.72
CA HIS A 48 -5.58 -7.59 3.30
C HIS A 48 -4.45 -8.18 2.45
N PHE A 49 -3.32 -8.48 3.06
CA PHE A 49 -2.12 -9.02 2.40
C PHE A 49 -1.54 -10.10 3.31
N ALA A 50 -1.58 -11.35 2.85
CA ALA A 50 -1.11 -12.49 3.63
C ALA A 50 0.41 -12.53 3.76
N SER A 51 1.12 -11.87 2.84
CA SER A 51 2.57 -11.76 2.85
C SER A 51 3.06 -10.37 2.41
N LEU A 52 4.33 -10.10 2.73
CA LEU A 52 5.01 -8.90 2.26
C LEU A 52 5.16 -8.89 0.73
N ASP A 53 5.37 -10.06 0.12
CA ASP A 53 5.46 -10.20 -1.34
C ASP A 53 4.14 -9.84 -2.02
N GLU A 54 3.00 -10.23 -1.44
CA GLU A 54 1.68 -9.88 -1.96
C GLU A 54 1.47 -8.35 -1.94
N LEU A 55 1.87 -7.71 -0.84
CA LEU A 55 1.83 -6.26 -0.71
C LEU A 55 2.77 -5.57 -1.70
N LEU A 56 3.98 -6.09 -1.89
CA LEU A 56 4.95 -5.55 -2.85
C LEU A 56 4.43 -5.66 -4.29
N VAL A 57 3.86 -6.80 -4.67
CA VAL A 57 3.24 -6.97 -5.99
C VAL A 57 2.08 -5.98 -6.20
N ALA A 58 1.25 -5.75 -5.18
CA ALA A 58 0.17 -4.77 -5.26
C ALA A 58 0.70 -3.33 -5.40
N ALA A 59 1.75 -2.97 -4.65
CA ALA A 59 2.41 -1.68 -4.77
C ALA A 59 3.02 -1.47 -6.17
N LEU A 60 3.72 -2.47 -6.72
CA LEU A 60 4.28 -2.40 -8.07
C LEU A 60 3.19 -2.21 -9.14
N ARG A 61 2.05 -2.90 -9.01
CA ARG A 61 0.89 -2.70 -9.91
C ARG A 61 0.37 -1.26 -9.83
N ARG A 62 0.18 -0.73 -8.62
CA ARG A 62 -0.26 0.65 -8.39
C ARG A 62 0.72 1.69 -8.94
N CYS A 63 2.02 1.46 -8.76
CA CYS A 63 3.07 2.32 -9.33
C CYS A 63 2.98 2.36 -10.86
N ASN A 64 2.84 1.20 -11.50
CA ASN A 64 2.69 1.11 -12.96
C ASN A 64 1.41 1.78 -13.45
N GLU A 65 0.28 1.61 -12.74
CA GLU A 65 -0.97 2.30 -13.05
C GLU A 65 -0.79 3.82 -12.99
N ASN A 66 -0.19 4.34 -11.91
CA ASN A 66 0.08 5.77 -11.74
C ASN A 66 1.00 6.30 -12.86
N PHE A 67 2.02 5.53 -13.23
CA PHE A 67 2.93 5.86 -14.32
C PHE A 67 2.20 5.95 -15.67
N VAL A 68 1.37 4.96 -16.00
CA VAL A 68 0.55 4.97 -17.22
C VAL A 68 -0.39 6.17 -17.25
N GLN A 69 -1.01 6.51 -16.12
CA GLN A 69 -1.88 7.69 -16.04
C GLN A 69 -1.10 8.99 -16.26
N ALA A 70 0.07 9.14 -15.65
CA ALA A 70 0.92 10.31 -15.84
C ALA A 70 1.31 10.51 -17.32
N LEU A 71 1.64 9.42 -18.03
CA LEU A 71 1.92 9.47 -19.47
C LEU A 71 0.71 9.93 -20.30
N ARG A 72 -0.49 9.47 -19.95
CA ARG A 72 -1.74 9.83 -20.65
C ARG A 72 -2.15 11.28 -20.41
N SER A 73 -1.88 11.82 -19.22
CA SER A 73 -2.18 13.22 -18.89
C SER A 73 -1.17 14.22 -19.46
N SER A 74 -0.04 13.73 -19.99
CA SER A 74 1.05 14.56 -20.54
C SER A 74 1.01 14.71 -22.07
N GLY A 75 0.02 14.11 -22.74
CA GLY A 75 -0.20 14.22 -24.19
C GLY A 75 -1.55 14.84 -24.49
#